data_AF-A0A2D6RFP2-F1
#
_entry.id   AF-A0A2D6RFP2-F1
#
_cell.length_a   1.000
_cell.length_b   1.000
_cell.length_c   1.000
_cell.angle_alpha   90.00
_cell.angle_beta   90.00
_cell.angle_gamma   90.00
#
_symmetry.space_group_name_H-M   'P 1'
#
loop_
_entity.id
_entity.type
_entity.pdbx_description
1 polymer ?
#
loop_
_entity_poly.entity_id
_entity_poly.type
_entity_poly.pdbx_seq_one_letter_code
_entity_poly.pdbx_strand_id
1 'polypeptide(L)'
;MGWVLAGILGVVVVGGVWYIRQLLSVYRNLVGGVLGMRLQMIEFAAHLNKVYNMELYYGDEVLKSLIKHSAEVTKDINEFLESIVVEQEIEKVDDEE
;
A
#
# COMPACT_ATOMS: atom_id res chain seq x y z
N MET A 1 -47.82 6.06 5.50
CA MET A 1 -46.76 5.28 4.80
C MET A 1 -45.49 6.09 4.54
N GLY A 2 -45.56 7.35 4.08
CA GLY A 2 -44.36 8.14 3.73
C GLY A 2 -43.31 8.30 4.84
N TRP A 3 -43.74 8.47 6.10
CA TRP A 3 -42.82 8.56 7.24
C TRP A 3 -42.00 7.29 7.49
N VAL A 4 -42.54 6.12 7.16
CA VAL A 4 -41.83 4.83 7.30
C VAL A 4 -40.77 4.70 6.22
N LEU A 5 -41.08 5.10 4.99
CA LEU A 5 -40.12 5.13 3.89
C LEU A 5 -39.00 6.14 4.15
N ALA A 6 -39.32 7.33 4.67
CA ALA A 6 -38.34 8.32 5.06
C ALA A 6 -37.40 7.81 6.18
N GLY A 7 -37.95 7.08 7.15
CA GLY A 7 -37.17 6.44 8.21
C GLY A 7 -36.18 5.40 7.69
N ILE A 8 -36.63 4.51 6.80
CA ILE A 8 -35.78 3.49 6.17
C ILE A 8 -34.66 4.14 5.36
N LEU A 9 -34.98 5.17 4.56
CA LEU A 9 -33.99 5.90 3.77
C LEU A 9 -32.91 6.52 4.66
N GLY A 10 -33.31 7.13 5.79
CA GLY A 10 -32.37 7.72 6.75
C GLY A 10 -31.38 6.69 7.31
N VAL A 11 -31.86 5.49 7.67
CA VAL A 11 -31.00 4.41 8.18
C VAL A 11 -30.02 3.94 7.11
N VAL A 12 -30.46 3.81 5.85
CA VAL A 12 -29.59 3.40 4.74
C VAL A 12 -28.49 4.44 4.50
N VAL A 13 -28.82 5.74 4.51
CA VAL A 13 -27.84 6.80 4.32
C VAL A 13 -26.83 6.83 5.46
N VAL A 14 -27.28 6.73 6.72
CA VAL A 14 -26.37 6.72 7.88
C VAL A 14 -25.47 5.48 7.87
N GLY A 15 -26.02 4.31 7.56
CA GLY A 15 -25.26 3.07 7.40
C GLY A 15 -24.23 3.17 6.27
N GLY A 16 -24.61 3.77 5.14
CA GLY A 16 -23.73 4.01 4.00
C GLY A 16 -22.57 4.94 4.36
N VAL A 17 -22.84 6.07 5.01
CA VAL A 17 -21.79 7.01 5.43
C VAL A 17 -20.84 6.38 6.44
N TRP A 18 -21.36 5.58 7.38
CA TRP A 18 -20.53 4.85 8.33
C TRP A 18 -19.64 3.81 7.63
N TYR A 19 -20.20 3.06 6.69
CA TYR A 19 -19.46 2.07 5.91
C TYR A 19 -18.34 2.71 5.08
N ILE A 20 -18.63 3.81 4.39
CA ILE A 20 -17.63 4.56 3.59
C ILE A 20 -16.50 5.05 4.50
N ARG A 21 -16.81 5.59 5.69
CA ARG A 21 -15.79 5.99 6.67
C ARG A 21 -14.91 4.84 7.12
N GLN A 22 -15.51 3.68 7.37
CA GLN A 22 -14.78 2.48 7.74
C GLN A 22 -13.84 2.03 6.61
N LEU A 23 -14.34 2.04 5.35
CA LEU A 23 -13.56 1.66 4.18
C LEU A 23 -12.36 2.59 3.96
N LEU A 24 -12.57 3.90 4.05
CA LEU A 24 -11.52 4.91 3.96
C LEU A 24 -10.45 4.73 5.03
N SER A 25 -10.83 4.36 6.25
CA SER A 25 -9.86 4.08 7.32
C SER A 25 -9.02 2.85 7.01
N VAL A 26 -9.65 1.76 6.54
CA VAL A 26 -8.94 0.52 6.17
C VAL A 26 -7.99 0.79 5.01
N TYR A 27 -8.45 1.51 3.99
CA TYR A 27 -7.64 1.88 2.84
C TYR A 27 -6.41 2.70 3.23
N ARG A 28 -6.58 3.76 4.05
CA ARG A 28 -5.46 4.57 4.53
C ARG A 28 -4.43 3.75 5.32
N ASN A 29 -4.90 2.83 6.17
CA ASN A 29 -4.02 1.95 6.92
C ASN A 29 -3.27 0.98 6.00
N LEU A 30 -3.92 0.47 4.95
CA LEU A 30 -3.29 -0.41 3.98
C LEU A 30 -2.18 0.33 3.21
N VAL A 31 -2.49 1.49 2.63
CA VAL A 31 -1.50 2.30 1.89
C VAL A 31 -0.34 2.72 2.80
N GLY A 32 -0.63 3.20 4.00
CA GLY A 32 0.38 3.55 4.98
C GLY A 32 1.26 2.36 5.40
N GLY A 33 0.65 1.18 5.58
CA GLY A 33 1.37 -0.05 5.89
C GLY A 33 2.33 -0.49 4.79
N VAL A 34 1.87 -0.45 3.53
CA VAL A 34 2.70 -0.82 2.37
C VAL A 34 3.85 0.17 2.17
N LEU A 35 3.61 1.48 2.33
CA LEU A 35 4.67 2.49 2.34
C LEU A 35 5.70 2.23 3.45
N GLY A 36 5.23 1.84 4.64
CA GLY A 36 6.10 1.44 5.74
C GLY A 36 6.96 0.21 5.41
N MET A 37 6.36 -0.83 4.81
CA MET A 37 7.09 -2.03 4.36
C MET A 37 8.15 -1.68 3.32
N ARG A 38 7.84 -0.80 2.37
CA ARG A 38 8.80 -0.31 1.38
C ARG A 38 10.04 0.31 2.03
N LEU A 39 9.83 1.19 3.00
CA LEU A 39 10.93 1.84 3.73
C LEU A 39 11.80 0.82 4.47
N GLN A 40 11.18 -0.14 5.16
CA GLN A 40 11.90 -1.22 5.85
C GLN A 40 12.70 -2.10 4.89
N MET A 41 12.16 -2.40 3.70
CA MET A 41 12.87 -3.18 2.68
C MET A 41 14.08 -2.44 2.09
N ILE A 42 13.97 -1.13 1.87
CA ILE A 42 15.10 -0.29 1.43
C ILE A 42 16.20 -0.29 2.49
N GLU A 43 15.83 -0.13 3.75
CA GLU A 43 16.78 -0.14 4.87
C GLU A 43 17.46 -1.51 5.03
N PHE A 44 16.68 -2.60 4.89
CA PHE A 44 17.20 -3.97 4.88
C PHE A 44 18.22 -4.20 3.75
N ALA A 45 17.90 -3.76 2.53
CA ALA A 45 18.82 -3.86 1.39
C ALA A 45 20.11 -3.06 1.62
N ALA A 46 20.00 -1.86 2.21
CA ALA A 46 21.16 -1.04 2.57
C ALA A 46 22.05 -1.71 3.63
N HIS A 47 21.45 -2.33 4.64
CA HIS A 47 22.18 -3.10 5.65
C HIS A 47 22.87 -4.33 5.05
N LEU A 48 22.20 -5.08 4.18
CA LEU A 48 22.81 -6.21 3.47
C LEU A 48 24.00 -5.78 2.63
N ASN A 49 23.88 -4.66 1.89
CA ASN A 49 24.98 -4.12 1.10
C ASN A 49 26.18 -3.73 1.99
N LYS A 50 25.93 -3.15 3.17
CA LYS A 50 26.99 -2.85 4.14
C LYS A 50 27.71 -4.12 4.63
N VAL A 51 26.97 -5.19 4.89
CA VAL A 51 27.53 -6.49 5.33
C VAL A 51 28.33 -7.16 4.20
N TYR A 52 27.84 -7.12 2.97
CA TYR A 52 28.54 -7.68 1.79
C TYR A 52 29.88 -6.99 1.51
N ASN A 53 29.99 -5.71 1.85
CA ASN A 53 31.24 -4.94 1.71
C ASN A 53 32.23 -5.15 2.87
N MET A 54 31.91 -5.98 3.87
CA MET A 54 32.88 -6.37 4.89
C MET A 54 33.82 -7.45 4.33
N GLU A 55 35.12 -7.36 4.62
CA GLU A 55 36.16 -8.28 4.11
C GLU A 55 35.83 -9.77 4.29
N LEU A 56 35.07 -10.11 5.33
CA LEU A 56 34.72 -11.50 5.66
C LEU A 56 33.65 -12.12 4.75
N TYR A 57 32.84 -11.29 4.08
CA TYR A 57 31.66 -11.72 3.30
C TYR A 57 31.73 -11.29 1.83
N TYR A 58 32.81 -10.61 1.43
CA TYR A 58 33.02 -10.16 0.08
C TYR A 58 33.20 -11.36 -0.87
N GLY A 59 32.31 -11.49 -1.86
CA GLY A 59 32.30 -12.63 -2.79
C GLY A 59 31.36 -13.78 -2.40
N ASP A 60 30.57 -13.63 -1.33
CA ASP A 60 29.51 -14.58 -0.99
C ASP A 60 28.34 -14.48 -2.00
N GLU A 61 28.17 -15.53 -2.82
CA GLU A 61 27.09 -15.61 -3.83
C GLU A 61 25.68 -15.66 -3.21
N VAL A 62 25.53 -16.19 -1.99
CA VAL A 62 24.24 -16.22 -1.28
C VAL A 62 23.86 -14.81 -0.85
N LEU A 63 24.80 -14.07 -0.26
CA LEU A 63 24.56 -12.70 0.20
C LEU A 63 24.28 -11.75 -0.97
N LYS A 64 24.98 -11.92 -2.08
CA LYS A 64 24.73 -11.22 -3.35
C LYS A 64 23.35 -11.55 -3.93
N SER A 65 22.94 -12.82 -3.92
CA SER A 65 21.59 -13.23 -4.32
C SER A 65 20.51 -12.63 -3.42
N LEU A 66 20.78 -12.50 -2.12
CA LEU A 66 19.85 -11.93 -1.15
C LEU A 66 19.67 -10.41 -1.36
N ILE A 67 20.75 -9.68 -1.67
CA ILE A 67 20.68 -8.27 -2.08
C ILE A 67 19.81 -8.12 -3.34
N LYS A 68 20.03 -8.97 -4.34
CA LYS A 68 19.24 -8.96 -5.58
C LYS A 68 17.75 -9.19 -5.31
N HIS A 69 17.40 -10.21 -4.52
CA HIS A 69 16.00 -10.48 -4.15
C HIS A 69 15.38 -9.34 -3.33
N SER A 70 16.14 -8.71 -2.43
CA SER A 70 15.63 -7.57 -1.65
C SER A 70 15.28 -6.36 -2.54
N ALA A 71 16.05 -6.16 -3.62
CA ALA A 71 15.78 -5.13 -4.62
C ALA A 71 14.56 -5.49 -5.50
N GLU A 72 14.40 -6.75 -5.88
CA GLU A 72 13.23 -7.25 -6.62
C GLU A 72 11.95 -7.06 -5.80
N VAL A 73 11.94 -7.45 -4.52
CA VAL A 73 10.77 -7.23 -3.64
C VAL A 73 10.46 -5.73 -3.49
N THR A 74 11.48 -4.87 -3.42
CA THR A 74 11.27 -3.42 -3.39
C THR A 74 10.65 -2.90 -4.69
N LYS A 75 11.02 -3.48 -5.85
CA LYS A 75 10.43 -3.17 -7.15
C LYS A 75 8.96 -3.57 -7.19
N ASP A 76 8.62 -4.77 -6.75
CA ASP A 76 7.23 -5.26 -6.74
C ASP A 76 6.34 -4.39 -5.83
N ILE A 77 6.86 -3.95 -4.68
CA ILE A 77 6.14 -3.02 -3.79
C ILE A 77 5.94 -1.65 -4.47
N ASN A 78 6.90 -1.15 -5.24
CA ASN A 78 6.74 0.09 -5.99
C ASN A 78 5.66 -0.05 -7.07
N GLU A 79 5.68 -1.12 -7.85
CA GLU A 79 4.67 -1.36 -8.90
C GLU A 79 3.25 -1.47 -8.32
N PHE A 80 3.10 -2.10 -7.16
CA PHE A 80 1.84 -2.15 -6.44
C PHE A 80 1.39 -0.77 -5.91
N LEU A 81 2.31 0.06 -5.43
CA LEU A 81 1.97 1.43 -5.01
C LEU A 81 1.58 2.30 -6.20
N GLU A 82 2.28 2.16 -7.33
CA GLU A 82 1.96 2.88 -8.56
C GLU A 82 0.58 2.50 -9.10
N SER A 83 0.22 1.20 -9.09
CA SER A 83 -1.13 0.78 -9.54
C SER A 83 -2.25 1.36 -8.66
N ILE A 84 -2.03 1.45 -7.34
CA ILE A 84 -2.99 2.08 -6.43
C ILE A 84 -3.14 3.59 -6.72
N VAL A 85 -2.03 4.30 -6.98
CA VAL A 85 -2.07 5.74 -7.25
C VAL A 85 -2.74 6.04 -8.58
N VAL A 86 -2.46 5.26 -9.62
CA VAL A 86 -3.07 5.42 -10.94
C VAL A 86 -4.59 5.20 -10.89
N GLU A 87 -5.07 4.20 -10.12
CA GLU A 87 -6.51 3.98 -9.91
C GLU A 87 -7.20 5.22 -9.29
N GLN A 88 -6.52 5.94 -8.37
CA GLN A 88 -7.07 7.16 -7.75
C GLN A 88 -7.13 8.37 -8.68
N GLU A 89 -6.28 8.43 -9.71
CA GLU A 89 -6.34 9.49 -10.71
C GLU A 89 -7.45 9.24 -11.74
N ILE A 90 -7.72 7.97 -12.07
CA ILE A 90 -8.80 7.59 -12.99
C ILE A 90 -10.18 7.85 -12.37
N GLU A 91 -10.38 7.58 -11.06
CA GLU A 91 -11.66 7.82 -10.37
C GLU A 91 -12.06 9.32 -10.35
N LYS A 92 -11.09 10.25 -10.40
CA LYS A 92 -11.37 11.71 -10.38
C LYS A 92 -11.80 12.29 -11.73
N VAL A 93 -11.64 11.54 -12.82
CA VAL A 93 -11.94 12.02 -14.18
C VAL A 93 -13.39 11.73 -14.58
N ASP A 94 -14.03 10.73 -13.97
CA ASP A 94 -15.40 10.30 -14.31
C ASP A 94 -16.51 11.03 -13.52
N ASP A 95 -16.16 11.85 -12.50
CA ASP A 95 -17.13 12.60 -11.67
C ASP A 95 -17.44 14.03 -12.20
N GLU A 96 -16.95 14.41 -13.39
CA GLU A 96 -17.17 15.74 -14.02
C GLU A 96 -18.17 15.77 -15.22
N GLU A 97 -19.09 14.81 -15.34
CA GLU A 97 -20.25 14.90 -16.30
C GLU A 97 -21.61 15.17 -15.63
#